data_AF-A0A6G3XV80-F1
#
_entry.id   AF-A0A6G3XV80-F1
#
_cell.length_a   1.000
_cell.length_b   1.000
_cell.length_c   1.000
_cell.angle_alpha   90.00
_cell.angle_beta   90.00
_cell.angle_gamma   90.00
#
_symmetry.space_group_name_H-M   'P 1'
#
loop_
_entity.id
_entity.type
_entity.pdbx_description
1 polymer ?
#
loop_
_entity_poly.entity_id
_entity_poly.type
_entity_poly.pdbx_seq_one_letter_code
_entity_poly.pdbx_strand_id
1 'polypeptide(L)'
;RLILAHHHILLDGWSVGRLMTDLFTLYAAGGDASGLPTVTPYRDYLAWLARQDRPSAEEAWRTVLAGVEEPTRLVPEGPEAAVAPDRLLVEVPAELSRALTETARRNDLTLNTVFQGAWAVVLGRLTGRDDVVFGGTVSGRPADIPGVENVIGLFINT
;
A
#
# COMPACT_ATOMS: atom_id res chain seq x y z
N ARG A 1 18.61 20.11 -10.42
CA ARG A 1 18.25 18.83 -9.77
C ARG A 1 17.36 19.13 -8.58
N LEU A 2 16.15 18.60 -8.54
CA LEU A 2 15.26 18.68 -7.37
C LEU A 2 15.47 17.44 -6.51
N ILE A 3 15.60 17.60 -5.20
CA ILE A 3 15.63 16.51 -4.22
C ILE A 3 14.51 16.79 -3.22
N LEU A 4 13.55 15.88 -3.13
CA LEU A 4 12.52 15.92 -2.09
C LEU A 4 12.86 14.84 -1.05
N ALA A 5 13.04 15.27 0.20
CA ALA A 5 13.16 14.38 1.35
C ALA A 5 12.03 14.71 2.33
N HIS A 6 11.44 13.69 2.93
CA HIS A 6 10.40 13.82 3.93
C HIS A 6 10.51 12.70 4.96
N HIS A 7 9.93 12.91 6.13
CA HIS A 7 9.77 11.86 7.12
C HIS A 7 8.44 11.14 6.91
N HIS A 8 8.46 9.80 6.90
CA HIS A 8 7.24 8.99 6.70
C HIS A 8 6.13 9.19 7.74
N ILE A 9 6.41 9.84 8.87
CA ILE A 9 5.40 10.18 9.87
C ILE A 9 4.41 11.23 9.35
N LEU A 10 4.82 12.00 8.32
CA LEU A 10 4.03 13.08 7.75
C LEU A 10 3.27 12.65 6.50
N LEU A 11 3.86 11.77 5.69
CA LEU A 11 3.28 11.36 4.41
C LEU A 11 3.75 9.98 3.96
N ASP A 12 2.83 9.27 3.33
CA ASP A 12 3.05 7.98 2.67
C ASP A 12 3.25 8.12 1.15
N GLY A 13 3.59 7.01 0.49
CA GLY A 13 3.85 7.00 -0.96
C GLY A 13 2.65 7.48 -1.80
N TRP A 14 1.42 7.23 -1.36
CA TRP A 14 0.22 7.75 -2.01
C TRP A 14 0.13 9.28 -1.91
N SER A 15 0.39 9.81 -0.72
CA SER A 15 0.40 11.24 -0.44
C SER A 15 1.48 11.99 -1.20
N VAL A 16 2.64 11.37 -1.46
CA VAL A 16 3.70 11.96 -2.31
C VAL A 16 3.19 12.25 -3.72
N GLY A 17 2.48 11.31 -4.35
CA GLY A 17 1.93 11.51 -5.69
C GLY A 17 0.97 12.70 -5.73
N ARG A 18 0.08 12.79 -4.74
CA ARG A 18 -0.88 13.89 -4.60
C ARG A 18 -0.20 15.23 -4.37
N LEU A 19 0.80 15.28 -3.50
CA LEU A 19 1.59 16.48 -3.22
C LEU A 19 2.29 16.99 -4.48
N MET A 20 2.87 16.09 -5.28
CA MET A 20 3.52 16.48 -6.53
C MET A 20 2.53 17.04 -7.55
N THR A 21 1.32 16.46 -7.65
CA THR A 21 0.25 17.00 -8.49
C THR A 21 -0.11 18.43 -8.08
N ASP A 22 -0.37 18.69 -6.79
CA ASP A 22 -0.70 20.04 -6.32
C ASP A 22 0.44 21.03 -6.54
N LEU A 23 1.68 20.60 -6.26
CA LEU A 23 2.86 21.44 -6.45
C LEU A 23 3.02 21.87 -7.91
N PHE A 24 2.86 20.95 -8.86
CA PHE A 24 3.00 21.27 -10.28
C PHE A 24 1.81 22.08 -10.82
N THR A 25 0.58 21.84 -10.35
CA THR A 25 -0.57 22.68 -10.67
C THR A 25 -0.34 24.12 -10.20
N LEU A 26 0.06 24.30 -8.94
CA LEU A 26 0.33 25.62 -8.37
C LEU A 26 1.48 26.33 -9.10
N TYR A 27 2.55 25.59 -9.42
CA TYR A 27 3.69 26.10 -10.15
C TYR A 27 3.29 26.59 -11.56
N ALA A 28 2.52 25.79 -12.30
CA ALA A 28 2.04 26.14 -13.63
C ALA A 28 1.10 27.36 -13.62
N ALA A 29 0.35 27.55 -12.54
CA ALA A 29 -0.54 28.69 -12.33
C ALA A 29 0.18 29.95 -11.82
N GLY A 30 1.53 29.96 -11.77
CA GLY A 30 2.29 31.12 -11.28
C GLY A 30 2.08 31.41 -9.79
N GLY A 31 1.73 30.39 -9.00
CA GLY A 31 1.42 30.52 -7.58
C GLY A 31 -0.04 30.82 -7.26
N ASP A 32 -0.92 30.87 -8.27
CA ASP A 32 -2.37 30.97 -8.02
C ASP A 32 -2.93 29.63 -7.51
N ALA A 33 -3.37 29.63 -6.25
CA ALA A 33 -3.95 28.47 -5.58
C ALA A 33 -5.45 28.29 -5.84
N SER A 34 -6.10 29.20 -6.59
CA SER A 34 -7.56 29.16 -6.85
C SER A 34 -8.04 27.86 -7.53
N GLY A 35 -7.16 27.20 -8.27
CA GLY A 35 -7.43 25.92 -8.96
C GLY A 35 -7.20 24.66 -8.11
N LEU A 36 -6.73 24.78 -6.86
CA LEU A 36 -6.51 23.63 -5.99
C LEU A 36 -7.82 23.18 -5.32
N PRO A 37 -8.06 21.87 -5.19
CA PRO A 37 -9.27 21.37 -4.53
C PRO A 37 -9.20 21.65 -3.02
N THR A 38 -10.37 21.75 -2.39
CA THR A 38 -10.46 21.75 -0.92
C THR A 38 -10.06 20.36 -0.40
N VAL A 39 -9.22 20.33 0.63
CA VAL A 39 -8.67 19.07 1.19
C VAL A 39 -9.30 18.79 2.55
N THR A 40 -9.79 17.57 2.76
CA THR A 40 -10.20 17.08 4.07
C THR A 40 -8.96 17.03 4.98
N PRO A 41 -8.99 17.66 6.17
CA PRO A 41 -7.81 17.73 7.03
C PRO A 41 -7.53 16.36 7.66
N TYR A 42 -6.24 16.00 7.80
CA TYR A 42 -5.81 14.73 8.41
C TYR A 42 -6.35 14.51 9.83
N ARG A 43 -6.68 15.58 10.57
CA ARG A 43 -7.32 15.49 11.88
C ARG A 43 -8.67 14.75 11.85
N ASP A 44 -9.39 14.80 10.73
CA ASP A 44 -10.69 14.14 10.61
C ASP A 44 -10.49 12.62 10.50
N TYR A 45 -9.41 12.18 9.84
CA TYR A 45 -8.96 10.79 9.90
C TYR A 45 -8.53 10.39 11.31
N LEU A 46 -7.78 11.22 12.03
CA LEU A 46 -7.42 10.92 13.43
C LEU A 46 -8.64 10.83 14.35
N ALA A 47 -9.63 11.70 14.14
CA ALA A 47 -10.89 11.65 14.87
C ALA A 47 -11.70 10.40 14.53
N TRP A 48 -11.70 9.96 13.26
CA TRP A 48 -12.28 8.67 12.86
C TRP A 48 -11.54 7.50 13.50
N LEU A 49 -10.20 7.51 13.47
CA LEU A 49 -9.35 6.44 14.03
C LEU A 49 -9.56 6.28 15.53
N ALA A 50 -9.70 7.39 16.26
CA ALA A 50 -9.95 7.39 17.70
C ALA A 50 -11.31 6.77 18.11
N ARG A 51 -12.25 6.63 17.17
CA ARG A 51 -13.56 5.99 17.41
C ARG A 51 -13.58 4.50 17.08
N GLN A 52 -12.51 3.95 16.52
CA GLN A 52 -12.47 2.55 16.10
C GLN A 52 -12.35 1.62 17.32
N ASP A 53 -13.04 0.48 17.24
CA ASP A 53 -12.97 -0.56 18.25
C ASP A 53 -11.67 -1.38 18.09
N ARG A 54 -10.64 -0.95 18.81
CA ARG A 54 -9.33 -1.60 18.79
C ARG A 54 -9.37 -3.05 19.30
N PRO A 55 -10.03 -3.38 20.43
CA PRO A 55 -10.19 -4.77 20.86
C PRO A 55 -10.80 -5.68 19.77
N SER A 56 -11.85 -5.23 19.08
CA SER A 56 -12.46 -6.01 18.00
C SER A 56 -11.51 -6.19 16.80
N ALA A 57 -10.76 -5.15 16.43
CA ALA A 57 -9.76 -5.24 15.37
C ALA A 57 -8.63 -6.22 15.73
N GLU A 58 -8.14 -6.20 16.98
CA GLU A 58 -7.14 -7.14 17.45
C GLU A 58 -7.64 -8.59 17.43
N GLU A 59 -8.90 -8.81 17.82
CA GLU A 59 -9.49 -10.15 17.80
C GLU A 59 -9.68 -10.68 16.39
N ALA A 60 -10.08 -9.83 15.45
CA ALA A 60 -10.15 -10.18 14.03
C ALA A 60 -8.79 -10.64 13.51
N TRP A 61 -7.71 -9.93 13.84
CA TRP A 61 -6.35 -10.32 13.45
C TRP A 61 -5.88 -11.61 14.13
N ARG A 62 -6.16 -11.80 15.43
CA ARG A 62 -5.86 -13.07 16.11
C ARG A 62 -6.56 -14.25 15.45
N THR A 63 -7.81 -14.07 15.05
CA THR A 63 -8.61 -15.11 14.39
C THR A 63 -8.04 -15.44 13.01
N VAL A 64 -7.74 -14.42 12.19
CA VAL A 64 -7.20 -14.60 10.84
C VAL A 64 -5.80 -15.25 10.86
N LEU A 65 -4.99 -14.96 11.88
CA LEU A 65 -3.63 -15.49 12.03
C LEU A 65 -3.56 -16.73 12.92
N ALA A 66 -4.71 -17.29 13.34
CA ALA A 66 -4.74 -18.50 14.15
C ALA A 66 -4.11 -19.67 13.39
N GLY A 67 -3.16 -20.37 14.02
CA GLY A 67 -2.42 -21.47 13.40
C GLY A 67 -1.15 -21.06 12.65
N VAL A 68 -0.86 -19.76 12.53
CA VAL A 68 0.43 -19.29 12.02
C VAL A 68 1.48 -19.42 13.12
N GLU A 69 2.24 -20.52 13.10
CA GLU A 69 3.28 -20.80 14.10
C GLU A 69 4.67 -20.24 13.70
N GLU A 70 4.91 -20.09 12.40
CA GLU A 70 6.18 -19.60 11.85
C GLU A 70 5.97 -18.76 10.58
N PRO A 71 6.87 -17.78 10.33
CA PRO A 71 6.82 -16.99 9.09
C PRO A 71 7.15 -17.86 7.87
N THR A 72 6.68 -17.44 6.69
CA THR A 72 7.11 -18.06 5.42
C THR A 72 8.53 -17.62 5.09
N ARG A 73 9.51 -18.52 5.33
CA ARG A 73 10.93 -18.29 5.06
C ARG A 73 11.32 -18.85 3.69
N LEU A 74 11.78 -17.99 2.80
CA LEU A 74 12.38 -18.40 1.52
C LEU A 74 13.81 -18.92 1.67
N VAL A 75 14.54 -18.40 2.66
CA VAL A 75 15.90 -18.82 2.99
C VAL A 75 15.91 -19.21 4.47
N PRO A 76 16.47 -20.37 4.84
CA PRO A 76 16.47 -20.84 6.23
C PRO A 76 17.14 -19.87 7.21
N GLU A 77 18.21 -19.21 6.76
CA GLU A 77 18.98 -18.23 7.53
C GLU A 77 19.10 -16.93 6.74
N GLY A 78 18.77 -15.81 7.40
CA GLY A 78 18.99 -14.47 6.85
C GLY A 78 20.45 -14.04 6.97
N PRO A 79 20.86 -12.97 6.29
CA PRO A 79 22.21 -12.43 6.40
C PRO A 79 22.50 -11.96 7.84
N GLU A 80 23.72 -12.21 8.33
CA GLU A 80 24.17 -11.79 9.67
C GLU A 80 24.24 -10.26 9.84
N ALA A 81 24.30 -9.51 8.74
CA ALA A 81 24.37 -8.06 8.71
C ALA A 81 23.31 -7.47 7.78
N ALA A 82 22.96 -6.21 8.01
CA ALA A 82 22.06 -5.47 7.13
C ALA A 82 22.65 -5.39 5.72
N VAL A 83 21.96 -5.99 4.76
CA VAL A 83 22.32 -5.95 3.34
C VAL A 83 21.68 -4.72 2.72
N ALA A 84 22.46 -3.98 1.92
CA ALA A 84 21.89 -2.89 1.12
C ALA A 84 20.85 -3.47 0.16
N PRO A 85 19.64 -2.88 0.07
CA PRO A 85 18.62 -3.37 -0.84
C PRO A 85 19.12 -3.26 -2.29
N ASP A 86 18.98 -4.34 -3.05
CA ASP A 86 19.17 -4.32 -4.50
C ASP A 86 17.83 -4.11 -5.21
N ARG A 87 17.87 -3.61 -6.46
CA ARG A 87 16.68 -3.33 -7.24
C ARG A 87 16.70 -4.07 -8.57
N LEU A 88 15.86 -5.10 -8.65
CA LEU A 88 15.54 -5.75 -9.91
C LEU A 88 14.29 -5.10 -10.53
N LEU A 89 14.43 -4.55 -11.74
CA LEU A 89 13.31 -4.03 -12.51
C LEU A 89 12.98 -5.02 -13.63
N VAL A 90 11.73 -5.46 -13.68
CA VAL A 90 11.21 -6.30 -14.76
C VAL A 90 10.03 -5.60 -15.40
N GLU A 91 10.09 -5.38 -16.71
CA GLU A 91 8.99 -4.80 -17.48
C GLU A 91 8.01 -5.90 -17.90
N VAL A 92 6.73 -5.66 -17.61
CA VAL A 92 5.64 -6.55 -18.02
C VAL A 92 5.13 -6.08 -19.39
N PRO A 93 5.07 -6.95 -20.41
CA PRO A 93 4.53 -6.59 -21.73
C PRO A 93 3.11 -6.01 -21.64
N ALA A 94 2.81 -5.03 -22.50
CA ALA A 94 1.54 -4.31 -22.47
C ALA A 94 0.34 -5.24 -22.65
N GLU A 95 0.49 -6.25 -23.51
CA GLU A 95 -0.54 -7.27 -23.78
C GLU A 95 -0.85 -8.09 -22.53
N LEU A 96 0.19 -8.47 -21.78
CA LEU A 96 0.04 -9.23 -20.53
C LEU A 96 -0.59 -8.35 -19.44
N SER A 97 -0.13 -7.10 -19.30
CA SER A 97 -0.72 -6.14 -18.35
C SER A 97 -2.21 -5.92 -18.60
N ARG A 98 -2.61 -5.77 -19.87
CA ARG A 98 -4.01 -5.66 -20.28
C ARG A 98 -4.80 -6.93 -19.94
N ALA A 99 -4.28 -8.10 -20.27
CA ALA A 99 -4.94 -9.37 -20.01
C ALA A 99 -5.15 -9.62 -18.51
N LEU A 100 -4.16 -9.29 -17.68
CA LEU A 100 -4.26 -9.37 -16.22
C LEU A 100 -5.33 -8.41 -15.67
N THR A 101 -5.33 -7.16 -16.14
CA THR A 101 -6.31 -6.14 -15.73
C THR A 101 -7.74 -6.57 -16.10
N GLU A 102 -7.94 -7.08 -17.30
CA GLU A 102 -9.24 -7.57 -17.75
C GLU A 102 -9.70 -8.78 -16.94
N THR A 103 -8.78 -9.69 -16.63
CA THR A 103 -9.07 -10.87 -15.80
C THR A 103 -9.44 -10.48 -14.38
N ALA A 104 -8.75 -9.54 -13.76
CA ALA A 104 -9.09 -9.02 -12.44
C ALA A 104 -10.52 -8.46 -12.44
N ARG A 105 -10.85 -7.60 -13.43
CA ARG A 105 -12.20 -7.02 -13.56
C ARG A 105 -13.30 -8.06 -13.76
N ARG A 106 -13.07 -9.08 -14.60
CA ARG A 106 -14.07 -10.15 -14.84
C ARG A 106 -14.38 -10.99 -13.59
N ASN A 107 -13.52 -10.94 -12.58
CA ASN A 107 -13.68 -11.69 -11.33
C ASN A 107 -13.92 -10.78 -10.12
N ASP A 108 -14.24 -9.50 -10.32
CA ASP A 108 -14.43 -8.50 -9.25
C ASP A 108 -13.23 -8.38 -8.29
N LEU A 109 -12.02 -8.58 -8.81
CA LEU A 109 -10.77 -8.48 -8.08
C LEU A 109 -10.01 -7.20 -8.42
N THR A 110 -9.19 -6.75 -7.48
CA THR A 110 -8.15 -5.76 -7.78
C THR A 110 -6.96 -6.44 -8.46
N LEU A 111 -6.21 -5.69 -9.27
CA LEU A 111 -4.96 -6.19 -9.86
C LEU A 111 -3.95 -6.60 -8.77
N ASN A 112 -3.92 -5.86 -7.65
CA ASN A 112 -3.11 -6.21 -6.48
C ASN A 112 -3.47 -7.59 -5.91
N THR A 113 -4.76 -7.92 -5.79
CA THR A 113 -5.21 -9.25 -5.33
C THR A 113 -4.73 -10.37 -6.26
N VAL A 114 -4.76 -10.15 -7.58
CA VAL A 114 -4.22 -11.12 -8.56
C VAL A 114 -2.72 -11.31 -8.36
N PHE A 115 -1.96 -10.23 -8.16
CA PHE A 115 -0.53 -10.31 -7.88
C PHE A 115 -0.22 -11.00 -6.55
N GLN A 116 -0.95 -10.71 -5.48
CA GLN A 116 -0.78 -11.37 -4.19
C GLN A 116 -1.07 -12.87 -4.29
N GLY A 117 -2.10 -13.27 -5.04
CA GLY A 117 -2.40 -14.68 -5.31
C GLY A 117 -1.28 -15.37 -6.10
N ALA A 118 -0.78 -14.73 -7.16
CA ALA A 118 0.35 -15.24 -7.93
C ALA A 118 1.63 -15.37 -7.06
N TRP A 119 1.87 -14.39 -6.18
CA TRP A 119 2.99 -14.41 -5.25
C TRP A 119 2.85 -15.53 -4.22
N ALA A 120 1.65 -15.76 -3.67
CA ALA A 120 1.37 -16.86 -2.77
C ALA A 120 1.68 -18.23 -3.41
N VAL A 121 1.29 -18.42 -4.67
CA VAL A 121 1.60 -19.66 -5.44
C VAL A 121 3.10 -19.85 -5.61
N VAL A 122 3.84 -18.78 -5.89
CA VAL A 122 5.31 -18.83 -6.01
C VAL A 122 5.94 -19.21 -4.66
N LEU A 123 5.53 -18.54 -3.57
CA LEU A 123 6.02 -18.85 -2.22
C LEU A 123 5.72 -20.30 -1.83
N GLY A 124 4.49 -20.78 -2.06
CA GLY A 124 4.11 -22.15 -1.75
C GLY A 124 4.96 -23.17 -2.50
N ARG A 125 5.23 -22.94 -3.79
CA ARG A 125 6.12 -23.80 -4.59
C ARG A 125 7.57 -23.78 -4.13
N LEU A 126 8.09 -22.61 -3.72
CA LEU A 126 9.48 -22.47 -3.27
C LEU A 126 9.69 -23.04 -1.87
N THR A 127 8.67 -23.02 -1.02
CA THR A 127 8.75 -23.48 0.37
C THR A 127 8.18 -24.88 0.59
N GLY A 128 7.48 -25.45 -0.39
CA GLY A 128 6.78 -26.72 -0.26
C GLY A 128 5.58 -26.65 0.69
N ARG A 129 5.01 -25.45 0.90
CA ARG A 129 3.88 -25.20 1.81
C ARG A 129 2.62 -24.89 1.02
N ASP A 130 1.49 -25.40 1.50
CA ASP A 130 0.16 -25.05 0.96
C ASP A 130 -0.44 -23.82 1.68
N ASP A 131 0.17 -23.40 2.78
CA ASP A 131 -0.22 -22.22 3.55
C ASP A 131 1.00 -21.31 3.80
N VAL A 132 0.90 -20.07 3.33
CA VAL A 132 1.95 -19.06 3.35
C VAL A 132 1.43 -17.72 3.85
N VAL A 133 2.27 -17.02 4.61
CA VAL A 133 2.00 -15.69 5.15
C VAL A 133 3.08 -14.71 4.68
N PHE A 134 2.65 -13.54 4.20
CA PHE A 134 3.53 -12.45 3.80
C PHE A 134 2.83 -11.11 4.04
N GLY A 135 3.61 -10.06 4.28
CA GLY A 135 3.08 -8.71 4.46
C GLY A 135 2.56 -8.13 3.15
N GLY A 136 1.47 -7.37 3.22
CA GLY A 136 0.91 -6.65 2.09
C GLY A 136 0.65 -5.20 2.47
N THR A 137 1.29 -4.25 1.78
CA THR A 137 1.00 -2.83 2.03
C THR A 137 -0.38 -2.47 1.50
N VAL A 138 -1.23 -1.94 2.37
CA VAL A 138 -2.56 -1.41 2.04
C VAL A 138 -2.56 0.11 2.12
N SER A 139 -3.49 0.76 1.41
CA SER A 139 -3.58 2.23 1.40
C SER A 139 -4.01 2.83 2.75
N GLY A 140 -4.74 2.07 3.57
CA GLY A 140 -5.22 2.50 4.89
C GLY A 140 -6.22 3.67 4.87
N ARG A 141 -6.92 3.86 3.74
CA ARG A 141 -7.86 4.97 3.52
C ARG A 141 -9.31 4.47 3.60
N PRO A 142 -10.01 4.66 4.74
CA PRO A 142 -11.36 4.12 4.95
C PRO A 142 -12.41 4.85 4.11
N ALA A 143 -13.29 4.09 3.45
CA ALA A 143 -14.36 4.63 2.60
C ALA A 143 -15.37 5.51 3.37
N ASP A 144 -15.46 5.36 4.69
CA ASP A 144 -16.36 6.13 5.57
C ASP A 144 -15.99 7.61 5.67
N ILE A 145 -14.78 7.99 5.22
CA ILE A 145 -14.32 9.38 5.22
C ILE A 145 -14.43 9.92 3.79
N PRO A 146 -15.37 10.84 3.52
CA PRO A 146 -15.49 11.44 2.20
C PRO A 146 -14.18 12.12 1.74
N GLY A 147 -13.72 11.77 0.55
CA GLY A 147 -12.52 12.35 -0.06
C GLY A 147 -11.20 11.88 0.58
N VAL A 148 -11.18 10.79 1.35
CA VAL A 148 -9.99 10.29 2.04
C VAL A 148 -8.82 9.99 1.09
N GLU A 149 -9.11 9.66 -0.17
CA GLU A 149 -8.13 9.43 -1.24
C GLU A 149 -7.29 10.67 -1.56
N ASN A 150 -7.80 11.86 -1.23
CA ASN A 150 -7.14 13.15 -1.47
C ASN A 150 -6.42 13.71 -0.24
N VAL A 151 -6.52 13.04 0.92
CA VAL A 151 -5.92 13.53 2.16
C VAL A 151 -4.43 13.23 2.18
N ILE A 152 -3.63 14.24 2.47
CA ILE A 152 -2.19 14.08 2.69
C ILE A 152 -1.94 13.71 4.15
N GLY A 153 -1.25 12.60 4.38
CA GLY A 153 -0.94 12.09 5.72
C GLY A 153 -0.31 10.70 5.69
N LEU A 154 -0.12 10.11 6.86
CA LEU A 154 0.28 8.70 6.99
C LEU A 154 -0.97 7.83 7.10
N PHE A 155 -1.23 7.03 6.07
CA PHE A 155 -2.34 6.07 6.04
C PHE A 155 -1.86 4.64 5.80
N ILE A 156 -0.82 4.45 4.97
CA ILE A 156 -0.37 3.11 4.60
C ILE A 156 -0.10 2.26 5.83
N ASN A 157 -0.47 0.99 5.73
CA ASN A 157 -0.18 -0.01 6.75
C ASN A 157 0.21 -1.33 6.10
N THR A 158 0.73 -2.27 6.89
CA THR A 158 1.13 -3.62 6.47
C THR A 158 0.46 -4.67 7.32
#